data_AF-F3PRP6-F1
#
_entry.id   AF-F3PRP6-F1
#
_cell.length_a   1.000
_cell.length_b   1.000
_cell.length_c   1.000
_cell.angle_alpha   90.00
_cell.angle_beta   90.00
_cell.angle_gamma   90.00
#
_symmetry.space_group_name_H-M   'P 1'
#
loop_
_entity.id
_entity.type
_entity.pdbx_description
1 polymer ?
#
loop_
_entity_poly.entity_id
_entity_poly.type
_entity_poly.pdbx_seq_one_letter_code
_entity_poly.pdbx_strand_id
1 'polypeptide(L)'
;MQTLLNDIELDIQELKCLMQAISNDANPALRIVAKRNIQQMKARLDALQKMLDEASMDAGLVSPVTPVTSVISGEPSSAAPEESSSVTPGEPFSVAVTATTSSILAERIKPATSLRHAISLNDSFRFAKELFNGDSARMNEVVRLIGEVSTLDEAMVIFNSEVHVDDENEAVADFMELLKKYFS
;
A
#
# COMPACT_ATOMS: atom_id res chain seq x y z
N MET A 1 -8.11 5.15 -14.90
CA MET A 1 -6.90 4.48 -14.39
C MET A 1 -7.11 3.92 -12.99
N GLN A 2 -7.58 4.69 -12.00
CA GLN A 2 -7.77 4.20 -10.61
C GLN A 2 -8.65 2.94 -10.50
N THR A 3 -9.81 2.90 -11.19
CA THR A 3 -10.68 1.72 -11.20
C THR A 3 -9.95 0.47 -11.72
N LEU A 4 -9.14 0.62 -12.77
CA LEU A 4 -8.36 -0.48 -13.35
C LEU A 4 -7.29 -1.00 -12.38
N LEU A 5 -6.67 -0.10 -11.59
CA LEU A 5 -5.71 -0.48 -10.57
C LEU A 5 -6.38 -1.24 -9.41
N ASN A 6 -7.53 -0.77 -8.93
CA ASN A 6 -8.31 -1.48 -7.89
C ASN A 6 -8.76 -2.87 -8.37
N ASP A 7 -9.15 -2.96 -9.63
CA ASP A 7 -9.52 -4.21 -10.30
C ASP A 7 -8.35 -5.21 -10.36
N ILE A 8 -7.14 -4.74 -10.70
CA ILE A 8 -5.92 -5.56 -10.70
C ILE A 8 -5.55 -6.00 -9.28
N GLU A 9 -5.69 -5.12 -8.29
CA GLU A 9 -5.48 -5.47 -6.88
C GLU A 9 -6.42 -6.61 -6.45
N LEU A 10 -7.70 -6.53 -6.82
CA LEU A 10 -8.67 -7.58 -6.55
C LEU A 10 -8.27 -8.90 -7.22
N ASP A 11 -7.86 -8.88 -8.49
CA ASP A 11 -7.41 -10.10 -9.20
C ASP A 11 -6.22 -10.76 -8.48
N ILE A 12 -5.26 -9.97 -7.96
CA ILE A 12 -4.11 -10.47 -7.19
C ILE A 12 -4.57 -11.13 -5.88
N GLN A 13 -5.52 -10.52 -5.17
CA GLN A 13 -6.06 -11.06 -3.94
C GLN A 13 -6.81 -12.39 -4.19
N GLU A 14 -7.62 -12.45 -5.25
CA GLU A 14 -8.31 -13.66 -5.69
C GLU A 14 -7.30 -14.77 -6.06
N LEU A 15 -6.26 -14.44 -6.83
CA LEU A 15 -5.24 -15.39 -7.22
C LEU A 15 -4.50 -15.96 -6.00
N LYS A 16 -4.18 -15.12 -5.01
CA LYS A 16 -3.56 -15.57 -3.76
C LYS A 16 -4.44 -16.56 -3.01
N CYS A 17 -5.74 -16.28 -2.92
CA CYS A 17 -6.72 -17.18 -2.31
C CYS A 17 -6.79 -18.52 -3.06
N LEU A 18 -6.88 -18.48 -4.39
CA LEU A 18 -6.91 -19.67 -5.25
C LEU A 18 -5.63 -20.49 -5.10
N MET A 19 -4.46 -19.85 -5.06
CA MET A 19 -3.17 -20.55 -4.88
C MET A 19 -3.06 -21.24 -3.52
N GLN A 20 -3.56 -20.61 -2.46
CA GLN A 20 -3.62 -21.22 -1.13
C GLN A 20 -4.56 -22.44 -1.14
N ALA A 21 -5.73 -22.31 -1.76
CA ALA A 21 -6.70 -23.39 -1.87
C ALA A 21 -6.15 -24.57 -2.69
N ILE A 22 -5.46 -24.32 -3.80
CA ILE A 22 -4.80 -25.35 -4.63
C ILE A 22 -3.65 -26.05 -3.87
N SER A 23 -2.97 -25.33 -2.98
CA SER A 23 -1.88 -25.90 -2.16
C SER A 23 -2.43 -26.82 -1.06
N ASN A 24 -3.64 -26.54 -0.59
CA ASN A 24 -4.31 -27.30 0.48
C ASN A 24 -5.19 -28.43 -0.06
N ASP A 25 -5.69 -28.32 -1.29
CA ASP A 25 -6.62 -29.26 -1.92
C ASP A 25 -6.27 -29.45 -3.42
N ALA A 26 -6.20 -30.71 -3.86
CA ALA A 26 -5.89 -31.08 -5.24
C ALA A 26 -7.08 -30.95 -6.22
N ASN A 27 -7.96 -29.95 -6.02
CA ASN A 27 -9.14 -29.75 -6.85
C ASN A 27 -8.76 -29.19 -8.24
N PRO A 28 -9.00 -29.94 -9.35
CA PRO A 28 -8.63 -29.51 -10.68
C PRO A 28 -9.43 -28.29 -11.18
N ALA A 29 -10.64 -28.05 -10.66
CA ALA A 29 -11.45 -26.89 -11.04
C ALA A 29 -10.80 -25.57 -10.60
N LEU A 30 -10.19 -25.55 -9.41
CA LEU A 30 -9.47 -24.36 -8.91
C LEU A 30 -8.31 -23.96 -9.82
N ARG A 31 -7.63 -24.94 -10.42
CA ARG A 31 -6.54 -24.68 -11.40
C ARG A 31 -7.07 -24.03 -12.68
N ILE A 32 -8.30 -24.36 -13.09
CA ILE A 32 -8.94 -23.74 -14.25
C ILE A 32 -9.31 -22.30 -13.94
N VAL A 33 -9.88 -22.05 -12.75
CA VAL A 33 -10.24 -20.69 -12.29
C VAL A 33 -8.99 -19.83 -12.14
N ALA A 34 -7.92 -20.33 -11.52
CA ALA A 34 -6.66 -19.61 -11.38
C ALA A 34 -6.07 -19.21 -12.73
N LYS A 35 -6.09 -20.12 -13.73
CA LYS A 35 -5.66 -19.80 -15.09
C LYS A 35 -6.51 -18.70 -15.71
N ARG A 36 -7.84 -18.72 -15.53
CA ARG A 36 -8.74 -17.69 -16.04
C ARG A 36 -8.47 -16.33 -15.40
N ASN A 37 -8.34 -16.28 -14.07
CA ASN A 37 -8.03 -15.06 -13.34
C ASN A 37 -6.68 -14.46 -13.80
N ILE A 38 -5.64 -15.28 -14.01
CA ILE A 38 -4.37 -14.81 -14.59
C ILE A 38 -4.56 -14.17 -15.98
N GLN A 39 -5.41 -14.74 -16.85
CA GLN A 39 -5.67 -14.16 -18.16
C GLN A 39 -6.42 -12.82 -18.06
N GLN A 40 -7.35 -12.70 -17.11
CA GLN A 40 -8.05 -11.45 -16.83
C GLN A 40 -7.10 -10.35 -16.34
N MET A 41 -6.22 -10.68 -15.39
CA MET A 41 -5.22 -9.75 -14.89
C MET A 41 -4.27 -9.28 -16.00
N LYS A 42 -3.85 -10.18 -16.90
CA LYS A 42 -3.05 -9.82 -18.09
C LYS A 42 -3.77 -8.82 -18.99
N ALA A 43 -5.03 -9.08 -19.33
CA ALA A 43 -5.81 -8.17 -20.17
C ALA A 43 -5.96 -6.77 -19.53
N ARG A 44 -6.07 -6.72 -18.20
CA ARG A 44 -6.11 -5.45 -17.44
C ARG A 44 -4.75 -4.74 -17.43
N LEU A 45 -3.65 -5.46 -17.31
CA LEU A 45 -2.30 -4.91 -17.45
C LEU A 45 -2.02 -4.38 -18.86
N ASP A 46 -2.46 -5.10 -19.89
CA ASP A 46 -2.36 -4.64 -21.29
C ASP A 46 -3.16 -3.35 -21.51
N ALA A 47 -4.37 -3.26 -20.92
CA ALA A 47 -5.16 -2.04 -20.95
C ALA A 47 -4.46 -0.88 -20.22
N LEU A 48 -3.81 -1.15 -19.08
CA LEU A 48 -3.04 -0.15 -18.33
C LEU A 48 -1.85 0.36 -19.15
N GLN A 49 -1.10 -0.54 -19.79
CA GLN A 49 0.00 -0.20 -20.69
C GLN A 49 -0.49 0.70 -21.84
N LYS A 50 -1.59 0.32 -22.48
CA LYS A 50 -2.20 1.12 -23.56
C LYS A 50 -2.58 2.52 -23.10
N MET A 51 -3.11 2.68 -21.89
CA MET A 51 -3.41 4.01 -21.34
C MET A 51 -2.16 4.88 -21.13
N LEU A 52 -1.03 4.28 -20.75
CA LEU A 52 0.26 4.99 -20.62
C LEU A 52 0.81 5.40 -21.99
N ASP A 53 0.70 4.50 -22.96
CA ASP A 53 1.18 4.73 -24.32
C ASP A 53 0.34 5.83 -24.99
N GLU A 54 -0.99 5.84 -24.82
CA GLU A 54 -1.88 6.89 -25.32
C GLU A 54 -1.64 8.24 -24.63
N ALA A 55 -1.40 8.26 -23.31
CA ALA A 55 -1.05 9.48 -22.58
C ALA A 55 0.30 10.07 -23.05
N SER A 56 1.21 9.25 -23.59
CA SER A 56 2.50 9.71 -24.13
C SER A 56 2.37 10.33 -25.53
N MET A 57 1.31 10.03 -26.28
CA MET A 57 1.10 10.54 -27.64
C MET A 57 0.41 11.91 -27.69
N ASP A 58 -0.15 12.39 -26.58
CA ASP A 58 -0.77 13.72 -26.47
C ASP A 58 0.27 14.84 -26.22
N ALA A 59 1.47 14.50 -25.75
CA ALA A 59 2.55 15.46 -25.49
C ALA A 59 3.39 15.83 -26.74
N GLY A 60 3.07 15.28 -27.92
CA GLY A 60 3.95 15.29 -29.10
C GLY A 60 3.53 16.16 -30.29
N LEU A 61 2.41 16.89 -30.24
CA LEU A 61 1.96 17.70 -31.38
C LEU A 61 1.86 19.20 -31.03
N VAL A 62 3.01 19.88 -31.02
CA VAL A 62 3.07 21.28 -31.46
C VAL A 62 3.81 21.37 -32.80
N SER A 63 2.99 21.45 -33.84
CA SER A 63 3.07 22.19 -35.12
C SER A 63 4.43 22.70 -35.66
N PRO A 64 4.55 22.86 -37.00
CA PRO A 64 4.42 24.24 -37.46
C PRO A 64 3.60 24.47 -38.74
N VAL A 65 3.07 25.69 -38.78
CA VAL A 65 2.77 26.55 -39.93
C VAL A 65 1.31 26.62 -40.43
N THR A 66 0.72 27.79 -40.17
CA THR A 66 -0.44 28.42 -40.81
C THR A 66 -0.16 28.70 -42.31
N PRO A 67 -1.18 28.84 -43.18
CA PRO A 67 -1.82 30.16 -43.33
C PRO A 67 -3.36 30.16 -43.50
N VAL A 68 -3.97 31.12 -42.82
CA VAL A 68 -5.05 32.04 -43.26
C VAL A 68 -6.23 31.47 -44.06
N THR A 69 -7.45 31.63 -43.53
CA THR A 69 -8.55 32.43 -44.13
C THR A 69 -9.83 32.32 -43.28
N SER A 70 -10.26 33.48 -42.78
CA SER A 70 -11.65 34.00 -42.59
C SER A 70 -12.75 33.11 -41.97
N VAL A 71 -13.73 33.57 -41.21
CA VAL A 71 -14.26 34.85 -40.70
C VAL A 71 -15.50 34.45 -39.85
N ILE A 72 -16.04 35.36 -39.06
CA ILE A 72 -17.36 35.38 -38.37
C ILE A 72 -17.35 34.76 -36.95
N SER A 73 -17.26 35.58 -35.91
CA SER A 73 -18.26 36.48 -35.29
C SER A 73 -19.08 35.76 -34.21
N GLY A 74 -18.91 36.20 -32.95
CA GLY A 74 -19.80 35.83 -31.85
C GLY A 74 -19.18 35.92 -30.46
N GLU A 75 -18.78 37.12 -30.04
CA GLU A 75 -18.83 37.51 -28.61
C GLU A 75 -20.30 37.89 -28.28
N PRO A 76 -20.79 37.79 -27.03
CA PRO A 76 -20.34 38.70 -25.98
C PRO A 76 -20.05 38.04 -24.61
N SER A 77 -18.98 38.55 -24.00
CA SER A 77 -18.81 38.95 -22.60
C SER A 77 -19.91 38.60 -21.57
N SER A 78 -19.51 38.03 -20.42
CA SER A 78 -19.48 38.79 -19.14
C SER A 78 -19.05 37.95 -17.92
N ALA A 79 -18.14 38.56 -17.14
CA ALA A 79 -17.92 38.46 -15.69
C ALA A 79 -17.29 37.21 -15.04
N ALA A 80 -16.05 37.41 -14.57
CA ALA A 80 -15.39 36.72 -13.44
C ALA A 80 -15.77 37.41 -12.10
N PRO A 81 -15.13 37.13 -10.93
CA PRO A 81 -14.51 35.91 -10.36
C PRO A 81 -15.05 35.62 -8.92
N GLU A 82 -14.59 34.54 -8.26
CA GLU A 82 -14.35 34.36 -6.79
C GLU A 82 -14.28 32.85 -6.49
N GLU A 83 -13.11 32.24 -6.30
CA GLU A 83 -12.23 32.16 -5.11
C GLU A 83 -12.68 31.17 -4.01
N SER A 84 -11.77 30.21 -3.77
CA SER A 84 -11.45 29.53 -2.51
C SER A 84 -12.09 28.19 -2.12
N SER A 85 -11.18 27.33 -1.63
CA SER A 85 -11.35 26.19 -0.71
C SER A 85 -11.89 24.89 -1.34
N SER A 86 -11.41 23.68 -1.05
CA SER A 86 -10.47 23.18 -0.05
C SER A 86 -10.37 21.64 -0.24
N VAL A 87 -9.16 21.07 -0.10
CA VAL A 87 -8.89 19.77 0.58
C VAL A 87 -9.44 18.46 -0.06
N THR A 88 -8.52 17.70 -0.68
CA THR A 88 -8.38 16.22 -0.53
C THR A 88 -7.97 15.92 0.93
N PRO A 89 -7.98 14.69 1.53
CA PRO A 89 -8.11 13.35 0.93
C PRO A 89 -8.77 12.26 1.83
N GLY A 90 -8.93 11.04 1.29
CA GLY A 90 -8.59 9.83 2.05
C GLY A 90 -9.63 8.71 2.14
N GLU A 91 -9.29 7.57 1.54
CA GLU A 91 -9.39 6.26 2.20
C GLU A 91 -8.27 5.37 1.63
N PRO A 92 -7.37 4.84 2.47
CA PRO A 92 -6.65 3.63 2.12
C PRO A 92 -6.99 2.49 3.10
N PHE A 93 -7.60 1.46 2.53
CA PHE A 93 -7.50 0.10 3.03
C PHE A 93 -6.09 -0.44 2.68
N SER A 94 -5.41 -1.13 3.59
CA SER A 94 -4.25 -1.93 3.22
C SER A 94 -4.05 -3.10 4.16
N VAL A 95 -4.39 -4.30 3.66
CA VAL A 95 -4.14 -5.58 4.31
C VAL A 95 -2.78 -6.08 3.82
N ALA A 96 -1.80 -6.18 4.73
CA ALA A 96 -0.51 -6.78 4.46
C ALA A 96 -0.48 -8.26 4.87
N VAL A 97 -0.12 -9.15 3.94
CA VAL A 97 0.29 -10.53 4.21
C VAL A 97 1.53 -10.82 3.39
N THR A 98 2.62 -11.20 4.06
CA THR A 98 3.81 -11.82 3.46
C THR A 98 4.24 -13.02 4.31
N ALA A 99 4.21 -14.20 3.69
CA ALA A 99 4.96 -15.41 4.08
C ALA A 99 6.32 -15.38 3.34
N THR A 100 7.41 -16.09 3.65
CA THR A 100 7.65 -17.39 4.29
C THR A 100 9.17 -17.51 4.48
N THR A 101 9.67 -18.14 5.56
CA THR A 101 10.92 -18.92 5.47
C THR A 101 10.82 -20.15 6.38
N SER A 102 11.08 -21.32 5.80
CA SER A 102 11.11 -22.60 6.49
C SER A 102 12.50 -22.78 7.13
N SER A 103 12.55 -22.85 8.46
CA SER A 103 13.71 -23.38 9.18
C SER A 103 13.24 -24.39 10.22
N ILE A 104 14.07 -25.40 10.42
CA ILE A 104 13.75 -26.74 10.91
C ILE A 104 13.74 -26.80 12.45
N LEU A 105 12.65 -27.37 12.98
CA LEU A 105 12.48 -28.16 14.21
C LEU A 105 12.97 -27.61 15.57
N ALA A 106 11.99 -27.39 16.44
CA ALA A 106 12.00 -27.73 17.87
C ALA A 106 12.55 -26.73 18.91
N GLU A 107 12.56 -25.43 18.64
CA GLU A 107 12.69 -24.45 19.72
C GLU A 107 11.88 -23.20 19.42
N ARG A 108 11.22 -22.66 20.44
CA ARG A 108 10.34 -21.47 20.41
C ARG A 108 8.88 -21.73 20.03
N ILE A 109 8.19 -22.38 20.95
CA ILE A 109 6.78 -22.07 21.24
C ILE A 109 6.71 -20.60 21.71
N LYS A 110 7.00 -19.65 20.82
CA LYS A 110 6.51 -18.28 20.92
C LYS A 110 5.13 -18.30 20.26
N PRO A 111 4.11 -17.62 20.80
CA PRO A 111 2.83 -17.45 20.11
C PRO A 111 3.11 -17.00 18.67
N ALA A 112 2.50 -17.65 17.68
CA ALA A 112 2.71 -17.39 16.25
C ALA A 112 2.19 -16.01 15.79
N THR A 113 2.04 -15.05 16.71
CA THR A 113 1.69 -13.67 16.44
C THR A 113 2.98 -12.90 16.21
N SER A 114 3.31 -12.62 14.95
CA SER A 114 4.38 -11.64 14.68
C SER A 114 3.92 -10.27 15.20
N LEU A 115 4.82 -9.47 15.78
CA LEU A 115 4.49 -8.10 16.27
C LEU A 115 3.72 -7.28 15.22
N ARG A 116 4.09 -7.44 13.94
CA ARG A 116 3.40 -6.84 12.79
C ARG A 116 1.89 -7.12 12.74
N HIS A 117 1.45 -8.31 13.14
CA HIS A 117 0.04 -8.69 13.16
C HIS A 117 -0.69 -8.21 14.43
N ALA A 118 0.04 -7.79 15.46
CA ALA A 118 -0.52 -7.17 16.65
C ALA A 118 -0.81 -5.66 16.44
N ILE A 119 -0.20 -5.05 15.42
CA ILE A 119 -0.42 -3.65 15.04
C ILE A 119 -1.67 -3.57 14.15
N SER A 120 -2.67 -2.78 14.56
CA SER A 120 -3.83 -2.45 13.73
C SER A 120 -3.40 -1.68 12.48
N LEU A 121 -4.15 -1.78 11.38
CA LEU A 121 -3.89 -0.98 10.19
C LEU A 121 -3.89 0.53 10.51
N ASN A 122 -4.83 0.98 11.35
CA ASN A 122 -4.92 2.37 11.78
C ASN A 122 -3.65 2.80 12.54
N ASP A 123 -3.19 1.96 13.46
CA ASP A 123 -1.99 2.23 14.25
C ASP A 123 -0.74 2.18 13.38
N SER A 124 -0.68 1.29 12.39
CA SER A 124 0.40 1.23 11.43
C SER A 124 0.55 2.54 10.66
N PHE A 125 -0.55 3.15 10.20
CA PHE A 125 -0.49 4.45 9.54
C PHE A 125 -0.11 5.56 10.52
N ARG A 126 -0.66 5.54 11.74
CA ARG A 126 -0.38 6.54 12.77
C ARG A 126 1.09 6.50 13.20
N PHE A 127 1.60 5.33 13.54
CA PHE A 127 3.00 5.12 13.92
C PHE A 127 3.95 5.51 12.79
N ALA A 128 3.69 5.10 11.55
CA ALA A 128 4.51 5.50 10.41
C ALA A 128 4.59 7.02 10.30
N LYS A 129 3.45 7.72 10.36
CA LYS A 129 3.39 9.19 10.23
C LYS A 129 4.09 9.91 11.38
N GLU A 130 3.83 9.51 12.62
CA GLU A 130 4.21 10.27 13.81
C GLU A 130 5.58 9.87 14.38
N LEU A 131 5.96 8.60 14.27
CA LEU A 131 7.21 8.08 14.83
C LEU A 131 8.30 7.92 13.77
N PHE A 132 7.92 7.68 12.52
CA PHE A 132 8.86 7.41 11.42
C PHE A 132 8.79 8.46 10.29
N ASN A 133 8.23 9.66 10.57
CA ASN A 133 8.11 10.76 9.61
C ASN A 133 7.40 10.40 8.29
N GLY A 134 6.47 9.45 8.33
CA GLY A 134 5.76 8.91 7.16
C GLY A 134 6.49 7.77 6.44
N ASP A 135 7.65 7.33 6.93
CA ASP A 135 8.42 6.23 6.36
C ASP A 135 7.92 4.87 6.87
N SER A 136 6.92 4.34 6.18
CA SER A 136 6.37 3.01 6.45
C SER A 136 7.40 1.89 6.26
N ALA A 137 8.38 2.05 5.37
CA ALA A 137 9.38 1.01 5.14
C ALA A 137 10.30 0.89 6.37
N ARG A 138 10.73 2.04 6.90
CA ARG A 138 11.55 2.11 8.10
C ARG A 138 10.82 1.59 9.34
N MET A 139 9.54 1.94 9.49
CA MET A 139 8.68 1.35 10.53
C MET A 139 8.61 -0.18 10.43
N ASN A 140 8.36 -0.73 9.24
CA ASN A 140 8.27 -2.19 9.06
C ASN A 140 9.61 -2.88 9.40
N GLU A 141 10.74 -2.25 9.10
CA GLU A 141 12.07 -2.78 9.45
C GLU A 141 12.30 -2.77 10.96
N VAL A 142 11.95 -1.69 11.67
CA VAL A 142 12.03 -1.67 13.14
C VAL A 142 11.13 -2.72 13.77
N VAL A 143 9.88 -2.85 13.31
CA VAL A 143 8.96 -3.90 13.80
C VAL A 143 9.52 -5.30 13.53
N ARG A 144 10.22 -5.51 12.41
CA ARG A 144 10.90 -6.77 12.09
C ARG A 144 12.05 -7.04 13.06
N LEU A 145 12.93 -6.06 13.28
CA LEU A 145 14.07 -6.16 14.21
C LEU A 145 13.59 -6.42 15.64
N ILE A 146 12.53 -5.72 16.08
CA ILE A 146 11.91 -5.95 17.39
C ILE A 146 11.31 -7.36 17.48
N GLY A 147 10.75 -7.88 16.39
CA GLY A 147 10.26 -9.27 16.35
C GLY A 147 11.35 -10.34 16.47
N GLU A 148 12.62 -9.99 16.21
CA GLU A 148 13.76 -10.91 16.35
C GLU A 148 14.28 -11.00 17.79
N VAL A 149 14.16 -9.91 18.55
CA VAL A 149 14.59 -9.88 19.96
C VAL A 149 13.63 -10.67 20.85
N SER A 150 14.09 -11.02 22.05
CA SER A 150 13.31 -11.85 22.98
C SER A 150 12.94 -11.14 24.26
N THR A 151 13.39 -9.89 24.44
CA THR A 151 13.17 -9.11 25.65
C THR A 151 12.65 -7.71 25.32
N LEU A 152 11.85 -7.16 26.23
CA LEU A 152 11.32 -5.80 26.12
C LEU A 152 12.44 -4.75 26.16
N ASP A 153 13.50 -5.00 26.93
CA ASP A 153 14.64 -4.09 27.08
C ASP A 153 15.39 -3.91 25.75
N GLU A 154 15.74 -5.02 25.08
CA GLU A 154 16.36 -4.99 23.75
C GLU A 154 15.45 -4.29 22.71
N ALA A 155 14.14 -4.53 22.78
CA ALA A 155 13.17 -3.87 21.90
C ALA A 155 13.11 -2.36 22.12
N MET A 156 13.17 -1.90 23.37
CA MET A 156 13.22 -0.49 23.73
C MET A 156 14.50 0.18 23.24
N VAL A 157 15.65 -0.51 23.30
CA VAL A 157 16.91 0.01 22.76
C VAL A 157 16.80 0.25 21.24
N ILE A 158 16.23 -0.70 20.50
CA ILE A 158 16.02 -0.55 19.04
C ILE A 158 15.06 0.62 18.77
N PHE A 159 13.94 0.67 19.49
CA PHE A 159 12.93 1.72 19.31
C PHE A 159 13.48 3.13 19.61
N ASN A 160 14.16 3.31 20.74
CA ASN A 160 14.75 4.59 21.14
C ASN A 160 15.92 5.03 20.25
N SER A 161 16.53 4.10 19.50
CA SER A 161 17.58 4.43 18.54
C SER A 161 17.02 4.99 17.24
N GLU A 162 15.78 4.64 16.88
CA GLU A 162 15.16 5.04 15.61
C GLU A 162 14.18 6.21 15.75
N VAL A 163 13.45 6.25 16.86
CA VAL A 163 12.41 7.24 17.11
C VAL A 163 12.95 8.32 18.02
N HIS A 164 12.77 9.58 17.62
CA HIS A 164 13.00 10.69 18.52
C HIS A 164 11.89 10.67 19.57
N VAL A 165 12.22 10.22 20.79
CA VAL A 165 11.29 10.15 21.91
C VAL A 165 10.93 11.59 22.30
N ASP A 166 9.82 12.06 21.78
CA ASP A 166 9.10 13.20 22.36
C ASP A 166 8.07 12.59 23.32
N ASP A 167 8.33 12.70 24.62
CA ASP A 167 7.51 12.07 25.67
C ASP A 167 6.05 12.57 25.67
N GLU A 168 5.76 13.70 24.99
CA GLU A 168 4.40 14.22 24.84
C GLU A 168 3.62 13.58 23.67
N ASN A 169 4.27 12.72 22.87
CA ASN A 169 3.64 12.08 21.74
C ASN A 169 2.84 10.84 22.17
N GLU A 170 1.51 10.92 22.06
CA GLU A 170 0.58 9.80 22.31
C GLU A 170 0.94 8.55 21.49
N ALA A 171 1.47 8.71 20.28
CA ALA A 171 1.89 7.59 19.45
C ALA A 171 3.07 6.80 20.06
N VAL A 172 3.96 7.46 20.80
CA VAL A 172 5.08 6.80 21.49
C VAL A 172 4.55 5.95 22.65
N ALA A 173 3.65 6.51 23.47
CA ALA A 173 3.07 5.83 24.62
C ALA A 173 2.32 4.56 24.20
N ASP A 174 1.49 4.63 23.17
CA ASP A 174 0.74 3.49 22.66
C ASP A 174 1.64 2.43 22.02
N PHE A 175 2.70 2.84 21.31
CA PHE A 175 3.67 1.89 20.76
C PHE A 175 4.42 1.17 21.89
N MET A 176 4.79 1.89 22.95
CA MET A 176 5.39 1.28 24.15
C MET A 176 4.43 0.32 24.87
N GLU A 177 3.14 0.66 24.97
CA GLU A 177 2.14 -0.25 25.54
C GLU A 177 1.98 -1.52 24.70
N LEU A 178 1.96 -1.38 23.37
CA LEU A 178 1.95 -2.51 22.45
C LEU A 178 3.17 -3.42 22.64
N LEU A 179 4.37 -2.84 22.75
CA LEU A 179 5.58 -3.62 23.03
C LEU A 179 5.50 -4.32 24.38
N LYS A 180 5.08 -3.64 25.44
CA LYS A 180 4.88 -4.24 26.76
C LYS A 180 3.91 -5.42 26.69
N LYS A 181 2.81 -5.28 25.95
CA LYS A 181 1.82 -6.35 25.76
C LYS A 181 2.35 -7.51 24.92
N TYR A 182 3.25 -7.24 23.97
CA TYR A 182 3.87 -8.26 23.13
C TYR A 182 4.92 -9.11 23.88
N PHE A 183 5.67 -8.49 24.80
CA PHE A 183 6.72 -9.15 25.59
C PHE A 183 6.28 -9.59 27.00
N SER A 184 5.03 -9.31 27.39
CA SER A 184 4.42 -9.79 28.65
C SER A 184 3.94 -11.22 28.55
#